data_AF-A0A1H2QGK4-F1
#
_entry.id   AF-A0A1H2QGK4-F1
#
_cell.length_a   1.000
_cell.length_b   1.000
_cell.length_c   1.000
_cell.angle_alpha   90.00
_cell.angle_beta   90.00
_cell.angle_gamma   90.00
#
_symmetry.space_group_name_H-M   'P 1'
#
loop_
_entity.id
_entity.type
_entity.pdbx_description
1 polymer ?
#
loop_
_entity_poly.entity_id
_entity_poly.type
_entity_poly.pdbx_seq_one_letter_code
_entity_poly.pdbx_strand_id
1 'polypeptide(L)' 'MKRIIRDYQKLCAAESFDLLDMAPRGGHYALQFERGTIFCPSTPSDRRNMRNLRASIRRLHA' A
#
# COMPACT_ATOMS: atom_id res chain seq x y z
N MET A 1 9.17 -12.33 -5.46
CA MET A 1 8.29 -11.24 -4.98
C MET A 1 7.70 -11.62 -3.62
N LYS A 2 7.89 -10.79 -2.57
CA LYS A 2 7.41 -11.10 -1.21
C LYS A 2 5.88 -11.11 -1.16
N ARG A 3 5.29 -11.95 -0.30
CA ARG A 3 3.83 -12.08 -0.13
C ARG A 3 3.15 -10.74 0.12
N ILE A 4 3.75 -9.89 0.94
CA ILE A 4 3.17 -8.60 1.30
C ILE A 4 3.01 -7.63 0.11
N ILE A 5 3.93 -7.68 -0.86
CA ILE A 5 3.85 -6.86 -2.09
C ILE A 5 2.59 -7.26 -2.86
N ARG A 6 2.33 -8.56 -2.99
CA ARG A 6 1.11 -9.09 -3.62
C ARG A 6 -0.14 -8.66 -2.87
N ASP A 7 -0.11 -8.67 -1.54
CA ASP A 7 -1.26 -8.29 -0.73
C ASP A 7 -1.58 -6.79 -0.88
N TYR A 8 -0.56 -5.92 -0.94
CA TYR A 8 -0.73 -4.50 -1.24
C TYR A 8 -1.27 -4.24 -2.65
N GLN A 9 -0.72 -4.91 -3.66
CA GLN A 9 -1.23 -4.81 -5.03
C GLN A 9 -2.69 -5.25 -5.13
N LYS A 10 -3.04 -6.38 -4.50
CA LYS A 10 -4.43 -6.88 -4.45
C LYS A 10 -5.37 -5.90 -3.76
N LEU A 11 -4.93 -5.26 -2.67
CA LEU A 11 -5.74 -4.28 -1.96
C LEU A 11 -6.02 -3.05 -2.85
N CYS A 12 -5.00 -2.52 -3.55
CA CYS A 12 -5.18 -1.38 -4.44
C CYS A 12 -6.11 -1.73 -5.60
N ALA A 13 -5.90 -2.90 -6.23
CA ALA A 13 -6.75 -3.39 -7.32
C ALA A 13 -8.21 -3.60 -6.88
N ALA A 14 -8.44 -4.15 -5.69
CA ALA A 14 -9.79 -4.39 -5.16
C ALA A 14 -10.57 -3.10 -4.86
N GLU A 15 -9.87 -2.00 -4.62
CA GLU A 15 -10.48 -0.68 -4.38
C GLU A 15 -10.44 0.22 -5.63
N SER A 16 -10.00 -0.31 -6.78
CA SER A 16 -9.84 0.44 -8.03
C SER A 16 -8.90 1.65 -7.92
N PHE A 17 -7.89 1.58 -7.04
CA PHE A 17 -6.84 2.60 -6.97
C PHE A 17 -5.67 2.25 -7.87
N ASP A 18 -5.25 3.20 -8.70
CA ASP A 18 -4.15 3.02 -9.64
C ASP A 18 -2.79 3.17 -8.94
N LEU A 19 -2.15 2.03 -8.70
CA LEU A 19 -0.84 1.94 -8.07
C LEU A 19 0.24 2.02 -9.16
N LEU A 20 0.90 3.16 -9.27
CA LEU A 20 1.87 3.45 -10.33
C LEU A 20 3.20 2.71 -10.11
N ASP A 21 3.70 2.72 -8.88
CA ASP A 21 4.95 2.06 -8.53
C ASP A 21 4.97 1.63 -7.05
N MET A 22 5.85 0.70 -6.71
CA MET A 22 6.13 0.30 -5.34
C MET A 22 7.62 0.09 -5.11
N ALA A 23 8.24 0.95 -4.30
CA ALA A 23 9.67 0.91 -4.02
C ALA A 23 9.97 0.52 -2.55
N PRO A 24 10.94 -0.37 -2.28
CA PRO A 24 11.38 -0.65 -0.92
C PRO A 24 12.16 0.53 -0.32
N ARG A 25 11.87 0.88 0.94
CA ARG A 25 12.51 1.96 1.70
C ARG A 25 12.66 1.57 3.17
N GLY A 26 13.87 1.14 3.58
CA GLY A 26 14.25 0.98 5.00
C GLY A 26 13.18 0.32 5.88
N GLY A 27 12.87 -0.96 5.62
CA GLY A 27 11.84 -1.70 6.37
C GLY A 27 10.39 -1.40 5.95
N HIS A 28 10.18 -0.50 5.00
CA HIS A 28 8.88 -0.12 4.45
C HIS A 28 8.85 -0.29 2.91
N TYR A 29 7.66 -0.16 2.34
CA TYR A 29 7.38 0.03 0.92
C TYR A 29 6.73 1.40 0.74
N ALA A 30 7.21 2.16 -0.22
CA ALA A 30 6.58 3.37 -0.72
C ALA A 30 5.67 2.99 -1.88
N LEU A 31 4.35 3.08 -1.68
CA LEU A 31 3.34 2.90 -2.70
C LEU A 31 3.09 4.26 -3.36
N GLN A 32 3.37 4.35 -4.65
CA GLN A 32 3.23 5.58 -5.41
C GLN A 32 1.89 5.57 -6.15
N PHE A 33 1.13 6.64 -5.95
CA PHE A 33 -0.13 6.93 -6.61
C PHE A 33 -0.01 8.29 -7.30
N GLU A 34 -0.89 8.59 -8.25
CA GLU A 34 -0.93 9.90 -8.93
C GLU A 34 -1.04 11.06 -7.93
N ARG A 35 -1.84 10.87 -6.87
CA ARG A 35 -2.11 11.89 -5.83
C ARG A 35 -1.03 11.98 -4.75
N GLY A 36 -0.08 11.05 -4.70
CA GLY A 36 0.99 11.07 -3.68
C GLY A 36 1.52 9.68 -3.32
N THR A 37 2.29 9.61 -2.23
CA THR A 37 2.98 8.38 -1.80
C THR A 37 2.53 7.95 -0.41
N ILE A 38 2.32 6.64 -0.22
CA ILE A 38 1.97 6.04 1.07
C ILE A 38 3.06 5.05 1.49
N PHE A 39 3.58 5.21 2.71
CA PHE A 39 4.56 4.29 3.28
C PHE A 39 3.87 3.19 4.08
N CYS A 40 4.23 1.94 3.78
CA CYS A 40 3.66 0.76 4.41
C CYS A 40 4.76 -0.16 4.93
N PRO A 41 4.60 -0.83 6.08
CA PRO A 41 5.62 -1.74 6.60
C PRO A 41 5.90 -2.91 5.65
N SER A 42 7.15 -3.35 5.56
CA SER A 42 7.56 -4.49 4.73
C SER A 42 7.36 -5.85 5.39
N THR A 43 7.08 -5.85 6.69
CA THR A 43 6.79 -7.05 7.52
C THR A 43 5.63 -6.75 8.48
N PRO A 44 4.41 -6.53 7.99
CA PRO A 44 3.27 -6.32 8.88
C PRO A 44 2.89 -7.61 9.59
N SER A 45 2.65 -7.49 10.89
CA SER A 45 2.35 -8.61 11.78
C SER A 45 0.90 -9.11 11.64
N ASP A 46 0.00 -8.31 11.06
CA ASP A 46 -1.44 -8.51 11.22
C ASP A 46 -2.34 -7.82 10.17
N ARG A 47 -3.64 -8.17 10.20
CA ARG A 47 -4.71 -7.62 9.33
C ARG A 47 -4.96 -6.12 9.54
N ARG A 48 -4.51 -5.56 10.67
CA ARG A 48 -4.69 -4.13 11.00
C ARG A 48 -3.99 -3.24 9.98
N ASN A 49 -2.80 -3.65 9.54
CA ASN A 49 -2.05 -2.92 8.53
C ASN A 49 -2.84 -2.74 7.22
N MET A 50 -3.57 -3.77 6.75
CA MET A 50 -4.39 -3.67 5.54
C MET A 50 -5.53 -2.66 5.69
N ARG A 51 -6.17 -2.62 6.88
CA ARG A 51 -7.23 -1.65 7.17
C ARG A 51 -6.69 -0.23 7.20
N ASN A 52 -5.53 -0.02 7.84
CA ASN A 52 -4.86 1.27 7.90
C ASN A 52 -4.46 1.73 6.50
N LEU A 53 -3.88 0.85 5.69
CA LEU A 53 -3.52 1.16 4.31
C LEU A 53 -4.75 1.57 3.50
N ARG A 54 -5.84 0.79 3.55
CA ARG A 54 -7.09 1.14 2.88
C ARG A 54 -7.58 2.53 3.29
N ALA A 55 -7.56 2.85 4.58
CA ALA A 55 -7.96 4.17 5.08
C ALA A 55 -7.03 5.28 4.57
N SER A 56 -5.72 5.05 4.55
CA SER A 56 -4.74 6.01 4.01
C SER A 56 -4.93 6.26 2.53
N ILE A 57 -5.16 5.22 1.72
CA ILE A 57 -5.42 5.39 0.28
C ILE A 57 -6.71 6.18 0.07
N ARG A 58 -7.80 5.81 0.76
CA ARG A 58 -9.06 6.55 0.67
C ARG A 58 -8.90 8.02 1.07
N ARG A 59 -8.07 8.33 2.07
CA ARG A 59 -7.78 9.71 2.47
C ARG A 59 -6.95 10.46 1.44
N LEU A 60 -6.02 9.79 0.77
CA LEU A 60 -5.23 10.38 -0.32
C LEU A 60 -6.10 10.70 -1.55
N HIS A 61 -7.18 9.93 -1.75
CA HIS A 61 -8.11 10.08 -2.87
C HIS A 61 -9.43 10.79 -2.55
N ALA A 62 -9.65 11.21 -1.30
CA ALA A 62 -10.74 12.11 -0.92
C ALA A 62 -10.48 13.51 -1.47
#